data_AF-A0A6A4N975-F1
#
_entry.id   AF-A0A6A4N975-F1
#
_cell.length_a   1.000
_cell.length_b   1.000
_cell.length_c   1.000
_cell.angle_alpha   90.00
_cell.angle_beta   90.00
_cell.angle_gamma   90.00
#
_symmetry.space_group_name_H-M   'P 1'
#
loop_
_entity.id
_entity.type
_entity.pdbx_description
1 polymer ?
#
loop_
_entity_poly.entity_id
_entity_poly.type
_entity_poly.pdbx_seq_one_letter_code
_entity_poly.pdbx_strand_id
1 'polypeptide(L)'
;MNYKDVVNDIKGMLERAKSPITGDCCIYRVPFGIRLLNQDAYTPKVVSIGPFHHHNPRLQNMERHKLIYFNKFLELGDINLESLVIHVEEAEPNVRRSYPDNLDLTEEELVKIILVDSCIIIELFWRFYYNEWSEGDAFLLKHWLTAKIRLDLLLIENQLPFFVLESLYNRAFISGSVNIPSFLVLTFDYFAYYNSCNLASYNIIIRHFTDLIRMFHLQQPIERRPPSREESVVHLHSASGLVEAGVRFKSYIADYVAILDFHINTNRDVDALNDVLVNRLVDTDSVTNVYNGLWKNITHLNFSSHYIHLCLYLNAFCSLCVLCA
;
A
#
# COMPACT_ATOMS: atom_id res chain seq x y z
N MET A 1 -28.82 -40.26 10.12
CA MET A 1 -28.20 -38.98 10.53
C MET A 1 -28.94 -38.48 11.77
N ASN A 2 -28.27 -38.39 12.91
CA ASN A 2 -28.89 -38.06 14.19
C ASN A 2 -28.87 -36.54 14.39
N TYR A 3 -30.04 -35.92 14.62
CA TYR A 3 -30.14 -34.47 14.77
C TYR A 3 -29.30 -33.94 15.95
N LYS A 4 -29.04 -34.76 16.98
CA LYS A 4 -28.19 -34.36 18.11
C LYS A 4 -26.73 -34.15 17.71
N ASP A 5 -26.24 -34.95 16.76
CA ASP A 5 -24.86 -34.83 16.27
C ASP A 5 -24.71 -33.54 15.44
N VAL A 6 -25.71 -33.22 14.61
CA VAL A 6 -25.78 -31.96 13.87
C VAL A 6 -25.87 -30.76 14.81
N VAL A 7 -26.67 -30.84 15.88
CA VAL A 7 -26.77 -29.76 16.87
C VAL A 7 -25.46 -29.55 17.63
N ASN A 8 -24.76 -30.62 18.00
CA ASN A 8 -23.46 -30.51 18.67
C ASN A 8 -22.39 -29.95 17.72
N ASP A 9 -22.41 -30.33 16.45
CA ASP A 9 -21.52 -29.75 15.44
C ASP A 9 -21.79 -28.26 15.22
N ILE A 10 -23.06 -27.86 15.07
CA ILE A 10 -23.48 -26.45 14.96
C ILE A 10 -23.08 -25.66 16.21
N LYS A 11 -23.25 -26.21 17.42
CA LYS A 11 -22.78 -25.55 18.65
C LYS A 11 -21.27 -25.34 18.63
N GLY A 12 -20.51 -26.34 18.19
CA GLY A 12 -19.07 -26.20 17.99
C GLY A 12 -18.71 -25.14 16.94
N MET A 13 -19.47 -25.05 15.83
CA MET A 13 -19.29 -24.00 14.81
C MET A 13 -19.56 -22.61 15.40
N LEU A 14 -20.63 -22.45 16.18
CA LEU A 14 -21.00 -21.19 16.81
C LEU A 14 -20.00 -20.75 17.89
N GLU A 15 -19.45 -21.67 18.67
CA GLU A 15 -18.37 -21.38 19.64
C GLU A 15 -17.08 -20.94 18.95
N ARG A 16 -16.79 -21.49 17.76
CA ARG A 16 -15.64 -21.08 16.92
C ARG A 16 -15.90 -19.77 16.15
N ALA A 17 -17.15 -19.39 15.94
CA ALA A 17 -17.54 -18.16 15.26
C ALA A 17 -17.35 -16.93 16.18
N LYS A 18 -16.11 -16.63 16.55
CA LYS A 18 -15.75 -15.33 17.12
C LYS A 18 -15.64 -14.30 15.99
N SER A 19 -15.88 -13.02 16.29
CA SER A 19 -15.60 -11.94 15.35
C SER A 19 -14.12 -12.03 14.93
N PRO A 20 -13.80 -12.24 13.64
CA PRO A 20 -12.43 -12.35 13.17
C PRO A 20 -11.69 -11.01 13.25
N ILE A 21 -12.43 -9.90 13.31
CA ILE A 21 -11.88 -8.56 13.35
C ILE A 21 -11.55 -8.22 14.80
N THR A 22 -10.30 -8.48 15.18
CA THR A 22 -9.68 -7.91 16.37
C THR A 22 -9.13 -6.51 16.05
N GLY A 23 -8.93 -5.66 17.05
CA GLY A 23 -8.29 -4.34 16.86
C GLY A 23 -6.84 -4.38 16.34
N ASP A 24 -6.28 -5.59 16.21
CA ASP A 24 -4.94 -5.86 15.72
C ASP A 24 -4.90 -6.21 14.22
N CYS A 25 -6.05 -6.49 13.60
CA CYS A 25 -6.15 -6.79 12.18
C CYS A 25 -5.86 -5.53 11.32
N CYS A 26 -4.87 -5.61 10.43
CA CYS A 26 -4.45 -4.47 9.61
C CYS A 26 -4.10 -4.82 8.16
N ILE A 27 -3.92 -6.09 7.80
CA ILE A 27 -3.54 -6.52 6.45
C ILE A 27 -4.68 -7.31 5.82
N TYR A 28 -5.28 -6.77 4.76
CA TYR A 28 -6.54 -7.26 4.20
C TYR A 28 -6.36 -7.74 2.76
N ARG A 29 -7.03 -8.84 2.40
CA ARG A 29 -7.29 -9.13 0.99
C ARG A 29 -8.28 -8.13 0.42
N VAL A 30 -8.06 -7.74 -0.83
CA VAL A 30 -8.98 -6.86 -1.53
C VAL A 30 -10.28 -7.63 -1.81
N PRO A 31 -11.46 -7.05 -1.54
CA PRO A 31 -12.72 -7.69 -1.82
C PRO A 31 -12.80 -8.19 -3.27
N PHE A 32 -13.32 -9.39 -3.45
CA PHE A 32 -13.34 -10.10 -4.74
C PHE A 32 -13.85 -9.23 -5.90
N GLY A 33 -14.94 -8.49 -5.70
CA GLY A 33 -15.51 -7.61 -6.73
C GLY A 33 -14.56 -6.50 -7.18
N ILE A 34 -13.79 -5.91 -6.26
CA ILE A 34 -12.79 -4.86 -6.57
C ILE A 34 -11.58 -5.51 -7.25
N ARG A 35 -11.13 -6.65 -6.75
CA ARG A 35 -10.00 -7.40 -7.30
C ARG A 35 -10.27 -7.88 -8.73
N LEU A 36 -11.53 -8.17 -9.08
CA LEU A 36 -11.92 -8.59 -10.43
C LEU A 36 -11.77 -7.46 -11.47
N LEU A 37 -11.95 -6.20 -11.07
CA LEU A 37 -11.80 -5.05 -11.97
C LEU A 37 -10.35 -4.87 -12.42
N ASN A 38 -9.40 -5.10 -11.51
CA ASN A 38 -7.98 -5.03 -11.82
C ASN A 38 -7.16 -5.93 -10.89
N GLN A 39 -7.01 -7.19 -11.29
CA GLN A 39 -6.26 -8.19 -10.52
C GLN A 39 -4.77 -7.82 -10.38
N ASP A 40 -4.24 -7.14 -11.40
CA ASP A 40 -2.83 -6.79 -11.50
C ASP A 40 -2.43 -5.65 -10.56
N ALA A 41 -3.38 -4.79 -10.16
CA ALA A 41 -3.17 -3.72 -9.19
C ALA A 41 -2.93 -4.24 -7.76
N TYR A 42 -3.22 -5.51 -7.49
CA TYR A 42 -3.15 -6.12 -6.15
C TYR A 42 -2.33 -7.41 -6.13
N THR A 43 -1.58 -7.69 -7.21
CA THR A 43 -0.75 -8.88 -7.32
C THR A 43 0.70 -8.45 -7.52
N PRO A 44 1.62 -8.80 -6.61
CA PRO A 44 3.04 -8.47 -6.76
C PRO A 44 3.59 -9.05 -8.05
N LYS A 45 4.55 -8.33 -8.65
CA LYS A 45 5.10 -8.63 -9.98
C LYS A 45 6.50 -9.23 -9.92
N VAL A 46 7.23 -8.96 -8.86
CA VAL A 46 8.62 -9.33 -8.65
C VAL A 46 8.77 -10.08 -7.34
N VAL A 47 8.41 -9.48 -6.21
CA VAL A 47 8.68 -10.03 -4.88
C VAL A 47 7.40 -10.21 -4.07
N SER A 48 7.14 -11.45 -3.65
CA SER A 48 6.11 -11.73 -2.63
C SER A 48 6.64 -11.35 -1.25
N ILE A 49 5.81 -10.78 -0.40
CA ILE A 49 6.08 -10.50 1.01
C ILE A 49 4.86 -10.91 1.82
N GLY A 50 5.11 -11.72 2.85
CA GLY A 50 4.06 -12.26 3.68
C GLY A 50 3.27 -13.40 3.01
N PRO A 51 2.20 -13.86 3.66
CA PRO A 51 1.59 -15.16 3.39
C PRO A 51 0.68 -15.18 2.15
N PHE A 52 0.08 -14.06 1.74
CA PHE A 52 -1.00 -14.07 0.73
C PHE A 52 -0.56 -14.47 -0.68
N HIS A 53 0.69 -14.20 -1.05
CA HIS A 53 1.25 -14.47 -2.38
C HIS A 53 2.43 -15.45 -2.38
N HIS A 54 2.80 -16.04 -1.24
CA HIS A 54 4.00 -16.86 -1.09
C HIS A 54 4.06 -18.03 -2.08
N HIS A 55 2.95 -18.72 -2.30
CA HIS A 55 2.87 -19.88 -3.20
C HIS A 55 2.70 -19.52 -4.69
N ASN A 56 2.82 -18.24 -5.07
CA ASN A 56 2.64 -17.83 -6.46
C ASN A 56 3.82 -18.31 -7.32
N PRO A 57 3.61 -19.22 -8.30
CA PRO A 57 4.70 -19.77 -9.10
C PRO A 57 5.47 -18.71 -9.89
N ARG A 58 4.82 -17.57 -10.21
CA ARG A 58 5.44 -16.47 -10.97
C ARG A 58 6.50 -15.72 -10.16
N LEU A 59 6.48 -15.83 -8.83
CA LEU A 59 7.36 -15.08 -7.92
C LEU A 59 8.51 -15.93 -7.38
N GLN A 60 8.56 -17.22 -7.71
CA GLN A 60 9.59 -18.16 -7.23
C GLN A 60 11.02 -17.72 -7.56
N ASN A 61 11.21 -17.00 -8.67
CA ASN A 61 12.53 -16.49 -9.06
C ASN A 61 13.15 -15.57 -7.98
N MET A 62 12.32 -14.82 -7.25
CA MET A 62 12.79 -13.94 -6.18
C MET A 62 13.04 -14.67 -4.86
N GLU A 63 12.39 -15.81 -4.61
CA GLU A 63 12.58 -16.55 -3.35
C GLU A 63 14.04 -16.97 -3.14
N ARG A 64 14.73 -17.40 -4.21
CA ARG A 64 16.17 -17.70 -4.13
C ARG A 64 17.00 -16.46 -3.78
N HIS A 65 16.65 -15.30 -4.31
CA HIS A 65 17.37 -14.06 -4.03
C HIS A 65 17.16 -13.62 -2.59
N LYS A 66 15.95 -13.77 -2.03
CA LYS A 66 15.70 -13.49 -0.61
C LYS A 66 16.64 -14.27 0.30
N LEU A 67 16.86 -15.56 0.02
CA LEU A 67 17.80 -16.38 0.80
C LEU A 67 19.26 -15.90 0.69
N ILE A 68 19.68 -15.43 -0.50
CA ILE A 68 21.03 -14.85 -0.68
C ILE A 68 21.20 -13.61 0.20
N TYR A 69 20.21 -12.72 0.21
CA TYR A 69 20.25 -11.52 1.05
C TYR A 69 20.06 -11.82 2.53
N PHE A 70 19.31 -12.87 2.87
CA PHE A 70 19.21 -13.32 4.25
C PHE A 70 20.58 -13.81 4.77
N ASN A 71 21.35 -14.56 3.97
CA ASN A 71 22.72 -14.92 4.34
C ASN A 71 23.60 -13.67 4.58
N LYS A 72 23.52 -12.67 3.70
CA LYS A 72 24.24 -11.39 3.88
C LYS A 72 23.85 -10.66 5.16
N PHE A 73 22.55 -10.66 5.49
CA PHE A 73 22.04 -10.10 6.73
C PHE A 73 22.61 -10.82 7.96
N LEU A 74 22.69 -12.15 7.95
CA LEU A 74 23.29 -12.93 9.04
C LEU A 74 24.80 -12.63 9.19
N GLU A 75 25.52 -12.47 8.08
CA GLU A 75 26.94 -12.10 8.07
C GLU A 75 27.20 -10.69 8.65
N LEU A 76 26.29 -9.74 8.43
CA LEU A 76 26.47 -8.34 8.84
C LEU A 76 26.45 -8.11 10.35
N GLY A 77 25.69 -8.92 11.11
CA GLY A 77 25.49 -8.67 12.54
C GLY A 77 26.02 -9.77 13.47
N ASP A 78 26.77 -10.75 12.96
CA ASP A 78 27.13 -11.98 13.71
C ASP A 78 25.90 -12.58 14.43
N ILE A 79 24.77 -12.58 13.70
CA ILE A 79 23.46 -12.81 14.29
C ILE A 79 23.23 -14.31 14.37
N ASN A 80 22.90 -14.80 15.56
CA ASN A 80 22.49 -16.19 15.71
C ASN A 80 21.10 -16.41 15.06
N LEU A 81 21.06 -17.25 14.01
CA LEU A 81 19.83 -17.69 13.35
C LEU A 81 18.82 -18.32 14.32
N GLU A 82 19.26 -19.16 15.25
CA GLU A 82 18.38 -19.81 16.23
C GLU A 82 17.67 -18.76 17.11
N SER A 83 18.40 -17.71 17.48
CA SER A 83 17.85 -16.59 18.24
C SER A 83 16.80 -15.80 17.45
N LEU A 84 16.93 -15.72 16.12
CA LEU A 84 15.92 -15.08 15.27
C LEU A 84 14.69 -15.97 15.11
N VAL A 85 14.87 -17.28 14.91
CA VAL A 85 13.79 -18.24 14.76
C VAL A 85 12.89 -18.24 16.00
N ILE A 86 13.48 -18.38 17.20
CA ILE A 86 12.74 -18.35 18.48
C ILE A 86 11.94 -17.04 18.61
N HIS A 87 12.55 -15.90 18.26
CA HIS A 87 11.89 -14.60 18.33
C HIS A 87 10.69 -14.50 17.37
N VAL A 88 10.79 -15.08 16.16
CA VAL A 88 9.68 -15.11 15.21
C VAL A 88 8.59 -16.09 15.64
N GLU A 89 8.95 -17.26 16.18
CA GLU A 89 7.99 -18.22 16.75
C GLU A 89 7.13 -17.56 17.84
N GLU A 90 7.75 -16.80 18.76
CA GLU A 90 7.03 -16.05 19.79
C GLU A 90 6.12 -14.94 19.22
N ALA A 91 6.50 -14.34 18.09
CA ALA A 91 5.75 -13.28 17.44
C ALA A 91 4.65 -13.78 16.48
N GLU A 92 4.74 -15.03 16.01
CA GLU A 92 3.87 -15.63 14.99
C GLU A 92 2.38 -15.46 15.30
N PRO A 93 1.89 -15.69 16.54
CA PRO A 93 0.46 -15.59 16.81
C PRO A 93 -0.05 -14.16 16.62
N ASN A 94 0.79 -13.16 16.90
CA ASN A 94 0.45 -11.75 16.72
C ASN A 94 0.49 -11.37 15.23
N VAL A 95 1.43 -11.94 14.48
CA VAL A 95 1.47 -11.76 13.02
C VAL A 95 0.21 -12.35 12.40
N ARG A 96 -0.18 -13.57 12.78
CA ARG A 96 -1.39 -14.22 12.28
C ARG A 96 -2.66 -13.40 12.57
N ARG A 97 -2.77 -12.81 13.76
CA ARG A 97 -3.88 -11.90 14.14
C ARG A 97 -3.93 -10.60 13.35
N SER A 98 -2.85 -10.25 12.63
CA SER A 98 -2.82 -9.07 11.77
C SER A 98 -3.59 -9.27 10.46
N TYR A 99 -3.95 -10.52 10.12
CA TYR A 99 -4.73 -10.90 8.95
C TYR A 99 -6.15 -11.32 9.37
N PRO A 100 -7.20 -10.93 8.62
CA PRO A 100 -8.57 -11.36 8.90
C PRO A 100 -8.83 -12.79 8.45
N ASP A 101 -8.07 -13.26 7.46
CA ASP A 101 -8.20 -14.59 6.86
C ASP A 101 -7.48 -15.63 7.72
N ASN A 102 -8.09 -16.82 7.84
CA ASN A 102 -7.37 -17.99 8.32
C ASN A 102 -6.30 -18.35 7.29
N LEU A 103 -5.03 -18.11 7.64
CA LEU A 103 -3.91 -18.49 6.81
C LEU A 103 -3.78 -20.01 6.81
N ASP A 104 -3.93 -20.63 5.64
CA ASP A 104 -3.71 -22.06 5.41
C ASP A 104 -2.20 -22.36 5.33
N LEU A 105 -1.53 -22.09 6.45
CA LEU A 105 -0.09 -22.23 6.65
C LEU A 105 0.12 -22.79 8.05
N THR A 106 0.97 -23.80 8.14
CA THR A 106 1.49 -24.27 9.44
C THR A 106 2.28 -23.15 10.14
N GLU A 107 2.47 -23.29 11.44
CA GLU A 107 3.31 -22.38 12.23
C GLU A 107 4.73 -22.31 11.65
N GLU A 108 5.32 -23.47 11.34
CA GLU A 108 6.66 -23.57 10.76
C GLU A 108 6.78 -22.84 9.41
N GLU A 109 5.78 -23.00 8.52
CA GLU A 109 5.78 -22.30 7.24
C GLU A 109 5.66 -20.78 7.42
N LEU A 110 4.77 -20.33 8.32
CA LEU A 110 4.60 -18.89 8.54
C LEU A 110 5.85 -18.27 9.17
N VAL A 111 6.50 -18.96 10.11
CA VAL A 111 7.78 -18.52 10.70
C VAL A 111 8.85 -18.35 9.63
N LYS A 112 9.00 -19.32 8.71
CA LYS A 112 9.95 -19.23 7.59
C LYS A 112 9.65 -18.03 6.69
N ILE A 113 8.38 -17.82 6.34
CA ILE A 113 7.94 -16.70 5.50
C ILE A 113 8.27 -15.37 6.19
N ILE A 114 7.87 -15.21 7.45
CA ILE A 114 8.12 -13.98 8.22
C ILE A 114 9.62 -13.70 8.26
N LEU A 115 10.44 -14.69 8.61
CA LEU A 115 11.87 -14.50 8.79
C LEU A 115 12.56 -14.10 7.47
N VAL A 116 12.36 -14.90 6.41
CA VAL A 116 13.01 -14.66 5.11
C VAL A 116 12.57 -13.32 4.51
N ASP A 117 11.27 -13.01 4.57
CA ASP A 117 10.71 -11.78 3.99
C ASP A 117 11.09 -10.54 4.82
N SER A 118 11.18 -10.66 6.14
CA SER A 118 11.65 -9.56 6.99
C SER A 118 13.11 -9.24 6.74
N CYS A 119 13.97 -10.27 6.63
CA CYS A 119 15.40 -10.09 6.44
C CYS A 119 15.73 -9.44 5.10
N ILE A 120 15.08 -9.83 3.99
CA ILE A 120 15.29 -9.15 2.70
C ILE A 120 14.87 -7.67 2.76
N ILE A 121 13.77 -7.34 3.45
CA ILE A 121 13.31 -5.95 3.61
C ILE A 121 14.33 -5.14 4.41
N ILE A 122 14.77 -5.68 5.55
CA ILE A 122 15.73 -5.02 6.44
C ILE A 122 17.05 -4.77 5.70
N GLU A 123 17.58 -5.80 5.05
CA GLU A 123 18.81 -5.74 4.26
C GLU A 123 18.70 -4.72 3.13
N LEU A 124 17.58 -4.72 2.41
CA LEU A 124 17.31 -3.78 1.34
C LEU A 124 17.30 -2.33 1.84
N PHE A 125 16.63 -2.05 2.96
CA PHE A 125 16.52 -0.71 3.50
C PHE A 125 17.85 -0.22 4.09
N TRP A 126 18.59 -1.12 4.75
CA TRP A 126 19.94 -0.84 5.26
C TRP A 126 20.88 -0.42 4.12
N ARG A 127 20.97 -1.23 3.06
CA ARG A 127 21.83 -0.95 1.90
C ARG A 127 21.42 0.31 1.16
N PHE A 128 20.12 0.58 1.06
CA PHE A 128 19.63 1.82 0.45
C PHE A 128 20.11 3.04 1.24
N TYR A 129 19.97 3.02 2.57
CA TYR A 129 20.33 4.14 3.44
C TYR A 129 21.83 4.42 3.48
N TYR A 130 22.67 3.39 3.64
CA TYR A 130 24.12 3.54 3.69
C TYR A 130 24.77 3.57 2.29
N ASN A 131 23.99 3.35 1.24
CA ASN A 131 24.46 3.21 -0.14
C ASN A 131 25.53 2.09 -0.29
N GLU A 132 25.40 1.01 0.48
CA GLU A 132 26.35 -0.11 0.52
C GLU A 132 25.98 -1.21 -0.49
N TRP A 133 26.27 -0.94 -1.76
CA TRP A 133 26.04 -1.89 -2.85
C TRP A 133 27.36 -2.48 -3.36
N SER A 134 27.43 -3.81 -3.47
CA SER A 134 28.59 -4.51 -4.01
C SER A 134 28.38 -4.92 -5.48
N GLU A 135 29.45 -5.29 -6.20
CA GLU A 135 29.34 -5.84 -7.56
C GLU A 135 28.46 -7.12 -7.60
N GLY A 136 28.42 -7.88 -6.50
CA GLY A 136 27.53 -9.04 -6.34
C GLY A 136 26.04 -8.68 -6.24
N ASP A 137 25.70 -7.39 -6.08
CA ASP A 137 24.32 -6.88 -6.03
C ASP A 137 23.82 -6.36 -7.39
N ALA A 138 24.58 -6.57 -8.47
CA ALA A 138 24.23 -6.13 -9.82
C ALA A 138 22.81 -6.52 -10.26
N PHE A 139 22.25 -7.59 -9.67
CA PHE A 139 20.85 -7.97 -9.88
C PHE A 139 19.87 -6.94 -9.30
N LEU A 140 19.99 -6.58 -8.02
CA LEU A 140 19.14 -5.57 -7.38
C LEU A 140 19.42 -4.16 -7.86
N LEU A 141 20.62 -3.85 -8.37
CA LEU A 141 20.97 -2.52 -8.88
C LEU A 141 20.29 -2.13 -10.21
N LYS A 142 19.58 -3.07 -10.86
CA LYS A 142 18.80 -2.77 -12.05
C LYS A 142 17.66 -1.81 -11.69
N HIS A 143 17.70 -0.60 -12.24
CA HIS A 143 16.78 0.49 -11.86
C HIS A 143 15.29 0.12 -12.03
N TRP A 144 14.94 -0.64 -13.07
CA TRP A 144 13.56 -1.11 -13.26
C TRP A 144 13.14 -2.13 -12.18
N LEU A 145 14.08 -2.94 -11.67
CA LEU A 145 13.82 -3.95 -10.66
C LEU A 145 13.62 -3.30 -9.29
N THR A 146 14.46 -2.33 -8.90
CA THR A 146 14.29 -1.58 -7.65
C THR A 146 12.96 -0.84 -7.62
N ALA A 147 12.56 -0.22 -8.74
CA ALA A 147 11.27 0.44 -8.85
C ALA A 147 10.11 -0.55 -8.67
N LYS A 148 10.19 -1.74 -9.28
CA LYS A 148 9.15 -2.78 -9.15
C LYS A 148 9.08 -3.38 -7.75
N ILE A 149 10.22 -3.65 -7.11
CA ILE A 149 10.28 -4.09 -5.71
C ILE A 149 9.61 -3.05 -4.81
N ARG A 150 9.96 -1.77 -4.96
CA ARG A 150 9.36 -0.69 -4.17
C ARG A 150 7.84 -0.65 -4.34
N LEU A 151 7.32 -0.82 -5.56
CA LEU A 151 5.87 -0.89 -5.81
C LEU A 151 5.22 -2.13 -5.19
N ASP A 152 5.85 -3.30 -5.30
CA ASP A 152 5.36 -4.54 -4.69
C ASP A 152 5.27 -4.42 -3.16
N LEU A 153 6.24 -3.73 -2.53
CA LEU A 153 6.24 -3.45 -1.08
C LEU A 153 5.11 -2.52 -0.65
N LEU A 154 4.41 -1.85 -1.56
CA LEU A 154 3.28 -0.96 -1.24
C LEU A 154 1.91 -1.63 -1.42
N LEU A 155 1.86 -2.82 -2.04
CA LEU A 155 0.62 -3.54 -2.28
C LEU A 155 0.03 -4.04 -0.97
N ILE A 156 -1.26 -3.76 -0.73
CA ILE A 156 -1.95 -4.13 0.52
C ILE A 156 -1.98 -5.64 0.77
N GLU A 157 -2.01 -6.46 -0.29
CA GLU A 157 -1.97 -7.93 -0.17
C GLU A 157 -0.53 -8.49 -0.06
N ASN A 158 0.49 -7.63 -0.02
CA ASN A 158 1.91 -8.02 -0.05
C ASN A 158 2.67 -7.39 1.12
N GLN A 159 2.14 -7.55 2.33
CA GLN A 159 2.64 -6.89 3.53
C GLN A 159 3.02 -7.91 4.61
N LEU A 160 3.94 -7.49 5.47
CA LEU A 160 4.10 -8.00 6.83
C LEU A 160 3.75 -6.89 7.82
N PRO A 161 3.27 -7.22 9.03
CA PRO A 161 3.06 -6.22 10.07
C PRO A 161 4.38 -5.51 10.42
N PHE A 162 4.37 -4.19 10.52
CA PHE A 162 5.58 -3.42 10.75
C PHE A 162 6.30 -3.81 12.05
N PHE A 163 5.56 -4.17 13.10
CA PHE A 163 6.12 -4.53 14.39
C PHE A 163 7.10 -5.73 14.30
N VAL A 164 6.84 -6.71 13.43
CA VAL A 164 7.72 -7.89 13.34
C VAL A 164 9.04 -7.51 12.67
N LEU A 165 8.97 -6.68 11.62
CA LEU A 165 10.14 -6.11 10.94
C LEU A 165 11.01 -5.30 11.92
N GLU A 166 10.38 -4.40 12.68
CA GLU A 166 11.06 -3.56 13.67
C GLU A 166 11.68 -4.39 14.79
N SER A 167 10.97 -5.39 15.31
CA SER A 167 11.47 -6.25 16.38
C SER A 167 12.67 -7.09 15.94
N LEU A 168 12.65 -7.63 14.71
CA LEU A 168 13.76 -8.38 14.13
C LEU A 168 14.97 -7.47 13.88
N TYR A 169 14.73 -6.27 13.36
CA TYR A 169 15.77 -5.26 13.18
C TYR A 169 16.47 -4.94 14.50
N ASN A 170 15.71 -4.61 15.55
CA ASN A 170 16.26 -4.28 16.86
C ASN A 170 17.00 -5.46 17.51
N ARG A 171 16.56 -6.69 17.23
CA ARG A 171 17.23 -7.91 17.71
C ARG A 171 18.54 -8.19 16.98
N ALA A 172 18.60 -7.90 15.68
CA ALA A 172 19.78 -8.07 14.84
C ALA A 172 20.85 -7.00 15.13
N PHE A 173 20.42 -5.76 15.31
CA PHE A 173 21.29 -4.61 15.53
C PHE A 173 21.17 -4.14 16.98
N ILE A 174 21.57 -5.02 17.91
CA ILE A 174 21.62 -4.71 19.34
C ILE A 174 22.49 -3.46 19.54
N SER A 175 21.95 -2.50 20.30
CA SER A 175 22.37 -1.12 20.52
C SER A 175 23.81 -0.92 21.04
N GLY A 176 24.82 -1.38 20.28
CA GLY A 176 26.24 -1.27 20.60
C GLY A 176 26.98 -0.18 19.80
N SER A 177 26.34 0.43 18.81
CA SER A 177 26.93 1.56 18.07
C SER A 177 26.05 2.80 18.17
N VAL A 178 26.69 3.94 18.37
CA VAL A 178 26.04 5.22 18.73
C VAL A 178 25.27 5.84 17.55
N ASN A 179 25.29 5.24 16.35
CA ASN A 179 24.80 5.86 15.11
C ASN A 179 23.94 4.95 14.20
N ILE A 180 23.36 3.85 14.71
CA ILE A 180 22.43 3.05 13.91
C ILE A 180 21.04 3.72 13.92
N PRO A 181 20.47 4.11 12.76
CA PRO A 181 19.13 4.66 12.67
C PRO A 181 18.09 3.60 13.08
N SER A 182 16.93 4.02 13.57
CA SER A 182 15.84 3.06 13.79
C SER A 182 15.34 2.50 12.46
N PHE A 183 14.71 1.33 12.51
CA PHE A 183 14.07 0.75 11.31
C PHE A 183 13.02 1.69 10.69
N LEU A 184 12.34 2.49 11.53
CA LEU A 184 11.43 3.54 11.09
C LEU A 184 12.13 4.61 10.25
N VAL A 185 13.32 5.06 10.65
CA VAL A 185 14.12 6.02 9.87
C VAL A 185 14.54 5.42 8.53
N LEU A 186 15.02 4.18 8.51
CA LEU A 186 15.35 3.47 7.26
C LEU A 186 14.15 3.35 6.33
N THR A 187 12.97 3.06 6.89
CA THR A 187 11.71 2.96 6.15
C THR A 187 11.30 4.31 5.55
N PHE A 188 11.42 5.40 6.32
CA PHE A 188 11.12 6.75 5.84
C PHE A 188 12.05 7.16 4.70
N ASP A 189 13.34 6.88 4.82
CA ASP A 189 14.33 7.17 3.78
C ASP A 189 14.02 6.39 2.50
N TYR A 190 13.75 5.08 2.61
CA TYR A 190 13.43 4.22 1.46
C TYR A 190 12.18 4.68 0.68
N PHE A 191 11.19 5.22 1.38
CA PHE A 191 9.93 5.72 0.82
C PHE A 191 9.84 7.25 0.75
N ALA A 192 10.95 7.98 0.94
CA ALA A 192 10.97 9.44 1.03
C ALA A 192 10.32 10.12 -0.20
N TYR A 193 10.45 9.50 -1.37
CA TYR A 193 9.82 9.94 -2.62
C TYR A 193 8.30 10.14 -2.50
N TYR A 194 7.62 9.32 -1.70
CA TYR A 194 6.17 9.40 -1.53
C TYR A 194 5.73 10.34 -0.41
N ASN A 195 6.67 10.86 0.39
CA ASN A 195 6.40 11.74 1.53
C ASN A 195 6.08 13.18 1.09
N SER A 196 5.03 13.34 0.29
CA SER A 196 4.55 14.62 -0.25
C SER A 196 4.25 15.67 0.84
N CYS A 197 3.93 15.19 2.03
CA CYS A 197 3.61 15.97 3.21
C CYS A 197 4.84 16.41 4.01
N ASN A 198 6.04 15.89 3.72
CA ASN A 198 7.24 16.13 4.52
C ASN A 198 7.06 15.77 6.02
N LEU A 199 6.37 14.65 6.28
CA LEU A 199 6.24 14.09 7.62
C LEU A 199 7.60 13.68 8.16
N ALA A 200 7.84 13.99 9.43
CA ALA A 200 9.03 13.55 10.13
C ALA A 200 8.79 12.19 10.81
N SER A 201 9.84 11.38 10.96
CA SER A 201 9.79 10.01 11.47
C SER A 201 9.67 9.88 12.99
N TYR A 202 9.26 10.93 13.72
CA TYR A 202 9.08 10.91 15.17
C TYR A 202 7.60 10.84 15.57
N ASN A 203 7.29 10.11 16.65
CA ASN A 203 5.94 9.96 17.22
C ASN A 203 4.90 9.38 16.24
N ILE A 204 5.35 8.56 15.28
CA ILE A 204 4.49 7.88 14.32
C ILE A 204 4.46 6.38 14.65
N ILE A 205 3.27 5.81 14.64
CA ILE A 205 3.06 4.36 14.75
C ILE A 205 2.48 3.91 13.41
N ILE A 206 3.15 2.95 12.76
CA ILE A 206 2.77 2.42 11.45
C ILE A 206 2.36 0.96 11.63
N ARG A 207 1.27 0.53 10.98
CA ARG A 207 0.86 -0.87 10.97
C ARG A 207 1.59 -1.71 9.91
N HIS A 208 1.82 -1.17 8.72
CA HIS A 208 2.53 -1.76 7.57
C HIS A 208 2.84 -0.65 6.54
N PHE A 209 3.56 -0.94 5.45
CA PHE A 209 4.05 0.11 4.53
C PHE A 209 2.93 0.89 3.82
N THR A 210 1.84 0.22 3.42
CA THR A 210 0.70 0.93 2.83
C THR A 210 0.06 1.93 3.82
N ASP A 211 0.08 1.66 5.13
CA ASP A 211 -0.40 2.59 6.16
C ASP A 211 0.52 3.83 6.25
N LEU A 212 1.84 3.66 6.12
CA LEU A 212 2.78 4.77 6.02
C LEU A 212 2.48 5.67 4.81
N ILE A 213 2.28 5.08 3.63
CA ILE A 213 1.98 5.87 2.43
C ILE A 213 0.65 6.60 2.58
N ARG A 214 -0.34 5.97 3.19
CA ARG A 214 -1.59 6.65 3.55
C ARG A 214 -1.31 7.84 4.47
N MET A 215 -0.46 7.72 5.48
CA MET A 215 -0.07 8.85 6.34
C MET A 215 0.63 9.96 5.54
N PHE A 216 1.54 9.61 4.63
CA PHE A 216 2.24 10.55 3.73
C PHE A 216 1.33 11.39 2.83
N HIS A 217 0.09 10.95 2.61
CA HIS A 217 -0.88 11.67 1.79
C HIS A 217 -1.98 12.38 2.60
N LEU A 218 -2.27 11.94 3.83
CA LEU A 218 -3.47 12.35 4.56
C LEU A 218 -3.31 13.49 5.56
N GLN A 219 -2.14 14.15 5.66
CA GLN A 219 -1.83 15.19 6.66
C GLN A 219 -3.05 15.92 7.28
N GLN A 220 -3.48 15.43 8.44
CA GLN A 220 -4.02 16.22 9.53
C GLN A 220 -3.56 15.58 10.85
N PRO A 221 -3.37 16.37 11.92
CA PRO A 221 -3.28 15.78 13.24
C PRO A 221 -4.51 14.90 13.44
N ILE A 222 -4.39 13.87 14.27
CA ILE A 222 -5.56 13.20 14.84
C ILE A 222 -6.23 14.20 15.81
N GLU A 223 -6.76 15.32 15.29
CA GLU A 223 -7.94 15.90 15.89
C GLU A 223 -9.01 14.86 15.67
N ARG A 224 -9.29 14.11 16.74
CA ARG A 224 -10.32 13.09 16.82
C ARG A 224 -11.49 13.55 15.97
N ARG A 225 -11.73 12.88 14.84
CA ARG A 225 -13.03 12.99 14.15
C ARG A 225 -14.07 12.86 15.26
N PRO A 226 -15.01 13.81 15.41
CA PRO A 226 -16.12 13.59 16.31
C PRO A 226 -16.72 12.23 15.93
N PRO A 227 -17.11 11.41 16.92
CA PRO A 227 -17.54 10.04 16.67
C PRO A 227 -18.54 10.06 15.52
N SER A 228 -18.23 9.28 14.48
CA SER A 228 -19.06 9.20 13.29
C SER A 228 -20.46 8.80 13.74
N ARG A 229 -21.40 9.74 13.71
CA ARG A 229 -22.80 9.37 13.68
C ARG A 229 -22.97 8.58 12.39
N GLU A 230 -23.53 7.38 12.50
CA GLU A 230 -24.06 6.63 11.37
C GLU A 230 -25.21 7.45 10.76
N GLU A 231 -24.88 8.49 10.02
CA GLU A 231 -25.83 9.20 9.19
C GLU A 231 -25.52 8.80 7.75
N SER A 232 -26.51 8.20 7.10
CA SER A 232 -26.50 7.95 5.66
C SER A 232 -26.09 9.24 4.94
N VAL A 233 -25.20 9.15 3.95
CA VAL A 233 -24.82 10.30 3.11
C VAL A 233 -26.03 10.67 2.25
N VAL A 234 -26.88 11.60 2.72
CA VAL A 234 -28.15 11.93 2.03
C VAL A 234 -28.03 13.10 1.06
N HIS A 235 -27.00 13.96 1.16
CA HIS A 235 -26.83 15.04 0.19
C HIS A 235 -25.40 15.59 0.17
N LEU A 236 -24.71 15.47 -0.95
CA LEU A 236 -23.51 16.24 -1.25
C LEU A 236 -23.95 17.56 -1.91
N HIS A 237 -23.49 18.69 -1.37
CA HIS A 237 -23.70 20.00 -2.00
C HIS A 237 -22.77 20.16 -3.21
N SER A 238 -23.26 20.80 -4.28
CA SER A 238 -22.43 21.07 -5.47
C SER A 238 -21.26 22.01 -5.11
N ALA A 239 -20.16 21.89 -5.85
CA ALA A 239 -19.00 22.79 -5.67
C ALA A 239 -19.42 24.26 -5.80
N SER A 240 -20.34 24.58 -6.70
CA SER A 240 -20.93 25.92 -6.89
C SER A 240 -21.64 26.42 -5.62
N GLY A 241 -22.46 25.58 -4.99
CA GLY A 241 -23.16 25.94 -3.74
C GLY A 241 -22.21 26.14 -2.56
N LEU A 242 -21.08 25.43 -2.53
CA LEU A 242 -20.03 25.62 -1.53
C LEU A 242 -19.26 26.94 -1.75
N VAL A 243 -18.97 27.31 -3.00
CA VAL A 243 -18.36 28.61 -3.32
C VAL A 243 -19.29 29.77 -2.97
N GLU A 244 -20.59 29.66 -3.28
CA GLU A 244 -21.60 30.67 -2.90
C GLU A 244 -21.73 30.80 -1.37
N ALA A 245 -21.51 29.71 -0.63
CA ALA A 245 -21.42 29.70 0.83
C ALA A 245 -20.07 30.22 1.38
N GLY A 246 -19.16 30.70 0.52
CA GLY A 246 -17.88 31.30 0.90
C GLY A 246 -16.72 30.31 1.10
N VAL A 247 -16.89 29.03 0.73
CA VAL A 247 -15.80 28.03 0.79
C VAL A 247 -14.79 28.31 -0.33
N ARG A 248 -13.53 28.51 0.06
CA ARG A 248 -12.42 28.71 -0.89
C ARG A 248 -11.69 27.40 -1.16
N PHE A 249 -11.70 26.97 -2.42
CA PHE A 249 -10.92 25.81 -2.86
C PHE A 249 -9.44 26.20 -3.04
N LYS A 250 -8.53 25.33 -2.56
CA LYS A 250 -7.09 25.49 -2.77
C LYS A 250 -6.73 25.12 -4.22
N SER A 251 -5.69 25.74 -4.78
CA SER A 251 -5.32 25.69 -6.21
C SER A 251 -5.18 24.28 -6.81
N TYR A 252 -4.72 23.30 -6.03
CA TYR A 252 -4.59 21.92 -6.51
C TYR A 252 -5.96 21.30 -6.88
N ILE A 253 -7.03 21.59 -6.14
CA ILE A 253 -8.37 21.10 -6.48
C ILE A 253 -8.90 21.78 -7.74
N ALA A 254 -8.61 23.08 -7.91
CA ALA A 254 -9.01 23.82 -9.11
C ALA A 254 -8.30 23.29 -10.37
N ASP A 255 -7.01 22.90 -10.27
CA ASP A 255 -6.28 22.26 -11.35
C ASP A 255 -6.94 20.92 -11.74
N TYR A 256 -7.21 20.03 -10.77
CA TYR A 256 -7.87 18.74 -11.06
C TYR A 256 -9.27 18.91 -11.67
N VAL A 257 -10.05 19.87 -11.18
CA VAL A 257 -11.39 20.14 -11.70
C VAL A 257 -11.33 20.71 -13.13
N ALA A 258 -10.39 21.61 -13.43
CA ALA A 258 -10.17 22.13 -14.79
C ALA A 258 -9.89 21.03 -15.81
N ILE A 259 -9.09 20.04 -15.39
CA ILE A 259 -8.63 18.94 -16.24
C ILE A 259 -9.78 17.96 -16.51
N LEU A 260 -10.53 17.63 -15.46
CA LEU A 260 -11.67 16.72 -15.59
C LEU A 260 -12.77 17.36 -16.45
N ASP A 261 -12.98 18.67 -16.36
CA ASP A 261 -13.89 19.42 -17.25
C ASP A 261 -13.43 19.38 -18.71
N PHE A 262 -12.13 19.62 -18.97
CA PHE A 262 -11.58 19.58 -20.32
C PHE A 262 -11.67 18.20 -20.98
N HIS A 263 -11.52 17.13 -20.19
CA HIS A 263 -11.51 15.75 -20.68
C HIS A 263 -12.88 15.06 -20.64
N ILE A 264 -13.88 15.59 -19.93
CA ILE A 264 -15.21 14.99 -19.77
C ILE A 264 -16.27 16.04 -20.12
N ASN A 265 -16.25 16.47 -21.39
CA ASN A 265 -17.08 17.58 -21.86
C ASN A 265 -18.39 17.09 -22.53
N THR A 266 -18.37 15.90 -23.11
CA THR A 266 -19.51 15.26 -23.76
C THR A 266 -19.73 13.84 -23.24
N ASN A 267 -20.94 13.31 -23.44
CA ASN A 267 -21.26 11.93 -23.08
C ASN A 267 -20.36 10.89 -23.77
N ARG A 268 -19.88 11.18 -24.99
CA ARG A 268 -18.90 10.34 -25.69
C ARG A 268 -17.55 10.31 -25.00
N ASP A 269 -17.16 11.38 -24.33
CA ASP A 269 -15.89 11.44 -23.59
C ASP A 269 -15.98 10.57 -22.33
N VAL A 270 -17.15 10.56 -21.68
CA VAL A 270 -17.44 9.63 -20.57
C VAL A 270 -17.37 8.18 -21.05
N ASP A 271 -17.95 7.86 -22.20
CA ASP A 271 -17.90 6.52 -22.80
C ASP A 271 -16.47 6.11 -23.16
N ALA A 272 -15.66 7.04 -23.69
CA ALA A 272 -14.25 6.80 -24.03
C ALA A 272 -13.36 6.59 -22.79
N LEU A 273 -13.77 7.12 -21.64
CA LEU A 273 -13.06 7.03 -20.37
C LEU A 273 -13.64 5.96 -19.44
N ASN A 274 -14.54 5.09 -19.89
CA ASN A 274 -15.25 4.12 -19.06
C ASN A 274 -14.33 3.14 -18.30
N ASP A 275 -13.10 2.92 -18.79
CA ASP A 275 -12.08 2.10 -18.12
C ASP A 275 -11.26 2.88 -17.06
N VAL A 276 -11.35 4.21 -17.07
CA VAL A 276 -10.61 5.12 -16.19
C VAL A 276 -11.53 5.79 -15.16
N LEU A 277 -12.79 6.03 -15.54
CA LEU A 277 -13.83 6.66 -14.73
C LEU A 277 -14.85 5.64 -14.26
N VAL A 278 -14.92 5.43 -12.94
CA VAL A 278 -15.98 4.62 -12.34
C VAL A 278 -17.25 5.45 -12.22
N ASN A 279 -18.15 5.33 -13.21
CA ASN A 279 -19.44 6.01 -13.18
C ASN A 279 -20.37 5.38 -12.12
N ARG A 280 -20.70 6.14 -11.07
CA ARG A 280 -21.71 5.78 -10.06
C ARG A 280 -23.02 6.55 -10.20
N LEU A 281 -23.14 7.32 -11.27
CA LEU A 281 -24.37 8.01 -11.67
C LEU A 281 -25.14 7.12 -12.66
N VAL A 282 -26.43 7.41 -12.79
CA VAL A 282 -27.38 6.54 -13.51
C VAL A 282 -27.06 6.45 -15.01
N ASP A 283 -26.52 7.51 -15.60
CA ASP A 283 -26.25 7.63 -17.05
C ASP A 283 -25.07 8.59 -17.34
N THR A 284 -24.54 8.56 -18.56
CA THR A 284 -23.37 9.35 -18.98
C THR A 284 -23.66 10.83 -19.22
N ASP A 285 -24.91 11.21 -19.49
CA ASP A 285 -25.32 12.60 -19.57
C ASP A 285 -25.31 13.23 -18.16
N SER A 286 -25.72 12.48 -17.14
CA SER A 286 -25.61 12.88 -15.72
C SER A 286 -24.15 13.09 -15.30
N VAL A 287 -23.22 12.24 -15.75
CA VAL A 287 -21.78 12.43 -15.50
C VAL A 287 -21.29 13.72 -16.13
N THR A 288 -21.56 13.89 -17.42
CA THR A 288 -21.13 15.06 -18.19
C THR A 288 -21.65 16.36 -17.57
N ASN A 289 -22.92 16.37 -17.14
CA ASN A 289 -23.52 17.54 -16.49
C ASN A 289 -22.89 17.85 -15.13
N VAL A 290 -22.48 16.84 -14.35
CA VAL A 290 -21.76 17.05 -13.10
C VAL A 290 -20.41 17.69 -13.38
N TYR A 291 -19.63 17.14 -14.31
CA TYR A 291 -18.29 17.66 -14.62
C TYR A 291 -18.32 19.07 -15.23
N ASN A 292 -19.16 19.29 -16.25
CA ASN A 292 -19.36 20.62 -16.85
C ASN A 292 -19.91 21.65 -15.85
N GLY A 293 -20.62 21.19 -14.81
CA GLY A 293 -21.10 22.01 -13.71
C GLY A 293 -20.00 22.39 -12.70
N LEU A 294 -18.97 21.56 -12.53
CA LEU A 294 -17.89 21.80 -11.58
C LEU A 294 -17.01 22.98 -11.98
N TRP A 295 -16.84 23.25 -13.28
CA TRP A 295 -16.00 24.34 -13.80
C TRP A 295 -16.71 25.69 -13.89
N LYS A 296 -18.05 25.68 -13.93
CA LYS A 296 -18.85 26.88 -14.11
C LYS A 296 -18.57 27.89 -12.98
N ASN A 297 -18.12 29.10 -13.35
CA ASN A 297 -17.73 30.22 -12.47
C ASN A 297 -16.39 30.07 -11.72
N ILE A 298 -15.52 29.13 -12.10
CA ILE A 298 -14.13 29.08 -11.62
C ILE A 298 -13.26 30.00 -12.49
N THR A 299 -12.61 31.01 -11.89
CA THR A 299 -11.56 31.80 -12.55
C THR A 299 -10.21 31.16 -12.30
N HIS A 300 -9.63 30.52 -13.31
CA HIS A 300 -8.30 29.90 -13.24
C HIS A 300 -7.29 30.75 -14.00
N LEU A 301 -6.20 31.15 -13.35
CA LEU A 301 -5.22 32.10 -13.89
C LEU A 301 -3.88 31.46 -14.27
N ASN A 302 -3.54 30.26 -13.77
CA ASN A 302 -2.32 29.53 -14.10
C ASN A 302 -2.35 28.08 -13.57
N PHE A 303 -1.93 27.12 -14.39
CA PHE A 303 -1.75 25.72 -13.97
C PHE A 303 -0.48 25.53 -13.15
N SER A 304 -0.50 24.60 -12.19
CA SER A 304 0.71 24.12 -11.52
C SER A 304 1.77 23.63 -12.51
N SER A 305 3.03 23.98 -12.28
CA SER A 305 4.17 23.53 -13.10
C SER A 305 4.30 22.00 -13.15
N HIS A 306 3.91 21.31 -12.08
CA HIS A 306 3.88 19.85 -12.02
C HIS A 306 2.94 19.25 -13.10
N TYR A 307 1.82 19.92 -13.35
CA TYR A 307 0.84 19.47 -14.34
C TYR A 307 1.30 19.73 -15.78
N ILE A 308 1.93 20.87 -16.03
CA ILE A 308 2.54 21.19 -17.33
C ILE A 308 3.55 20.10 -17.72
N HIS A 309 4.39 19.66 -16.77
CA HIS A 309 5.35 18.58 -17.01
C HIS A 309 4.70 17.22 -17.27
N LEU A 310 3.61 16.88 -16.56
CA LEU A 310 2.87 15.64 -16.79
C LEU A 310 2.23 15.61 -18.20
N CYS A 311 1.64 16.73 -18.64
CA CYS A 311 1.08 16.86 -19.98
C CYS A 311 2.14 16.74 -21.07
N LEU A 312 3.30 17.37 -20.88
CA LEU A 312 4.43 17.23 -21.81
C LEU A 312 4.93 15.78 -21.89
N TYR A 313 4.94 15.06 -20.77
CA TYR A 313 5.33 13.65 -20.73
C TYR A 313 4.32 12.73 -21.43
N LEU A 314 3.03 12.94 -21.19
CA LEU A 314 1.95 12.21 -21.87
C LEU A 314 1.91 12.49 -23.37
N ASN A 315 2.08 13.74 -23.79
CA ASN A 315 2.16 14.10 -25.20
C ASN A 315 3.39 13.48 -25.88
N ALA A 316 4.54 13.46 -25.21
CA ALA A 316 5.74 12.77 -25.69
C ALA A 316 5.49 11.26 -25.85
N PHE A 317 4.86 10.63 -24.85
CA PHE A 317 4.49 9.22 -24.89
C PHE A 317 3.53 8.89 -26.04
N CYS A 318 2.48 9.69 -26.23
CA CYS A 318 1.54 9.51 -27.33
C CYS A 318 2.20 9.71 -28.70
N SER A 319 3.12 10.69 -28.85
CA SER A 319 3.85 10.91 -30.11
C SER A 319 4.82 9.78 -30.47
N LEU A 320 5.35 9.05 -29.48
CA LEU A 320 6.16 7.85 -29.68
C LEU A 320 5.32 6.63 -30.11
N CYS A 321 4.07 6.52 -29.66
CA CYS A 321 3.18 5.43 -30.05
C CYS A 321 2.69 5.52 -31.50
N VAL A 322 2.59 6.72 -32.08
CA VAL A 322 2.16 6.91 -33.49
C VAL A 322 3.26 6.48 -34.49
N LEU A 323 4.52 6.40 -34.06
CA LEU A 323 5.64 5.92 -34.89
C LEU A 323 5.79 4.38 -34.87
N CYS A 324 5.02 3.68 -34.05
CA CYS A 324 5.05 2.22 -33.91
C CYS A 324 3.76 1.51 -34.38
N ALA A 325 2.88 2.21 -35.11
CA ALA A 325 1.66 1.66 -35.70
C ALA A 325 1.79 1.46 -37.21
#